data_AF-G4WMW5-F1
#
_entry.id   AF-G4WMW5-F1
#
_cell.length_a   1.000
_cell.length_b   1.000
_cell.length_c   1.000
_cell.angle_alpha   90.00
_cell.angle_beta   90.00
_cell.angle_gamma   90.00
#
_symmetry.space_group_name_H-M   'P 1'
#
loop_
_entity.id
_entity.type
_entity.pdbx_description
1 polymer ?
#
loop_
_entity_poly.entity_id
_entity_poly.type
_entity_poly.pdbx_seq_one_letter_code
_entity_poly.pdbx_strand_id
1 'polypeptide(L)'
;MDENGEEEEKNLVGRASSSPRHIRSFDVFQPPISKGSLNGFLCSVHTVLFKAKINILMPFGPMAILLHYLTRKHGWVFVCSLIGITPLAERLGYATEQLSHFTGPTVGGLLNATFGNATEMIISIYALKNGMIRVVQQSLLGSILSNMLLVLGCAFFAGGIVHYRKVQVFDKAAAVVNSGLLLMAVMGLMFPAVLHFTRSEVQYGNPR
;
A
#
# COMPACT_ATOMS: atom_id res chain seq x y z
N MET A 1 13.99 1.59 -65.22
CA MET A 1 14.45 0.19 -65.12
C MET A 1 15.67 0.21 -64.20
N ASP A 2 15.60 0.53 -62.92
CA ASP A 2 14.59 0.27 -61.87
C ASP A 2 14.18 -1.19 -61.84
N GLU A 3 14.89 -2.00 -61.05
CA GLU A 3 14.34 -3.21 -60.42
C GLU A 3 15.24 -3.81 -59.32
N ASN A 4 16.54 -3.44 -59.22
CA ASN A 4 17.43 -4.01 -58.19
C ASN A 4 17.57 -3.18 -56.89
N GLY A 5 16.90 -2.03 -56.78
CA GLY A 5 16.94 -1.17 -55.58
C GLY A 5 15.80 -1.41 -54.57
N GLU A 6 14.73 -2.12 -54.97
CA GLU A 6 13.55 -2.34 -54.12
C GLU A 6 13.57 -3.69 -53.38
N GLU A 7 14.48 -4.61 -53.73
CA GLU A 7 14.59 -5.92 -53.06
C GLU A 7 15.44 -5.88 -51.77
N GLU A 8 16.30 -4.87 -51.60
CA GLU A 8 17.06 -4.69 -50.35
C GLU A 8 16.21 -4.01 -49.25
N GLU A 9 15.28 -3.12 -49.62
CA GLU A 9 14.37 -2.48 -48.66
C GLU A 9 13.30 -3.46 -48.13
N LYS A 10 12.89 -4.44 -48.95
CA LYS A 10 11.95 -5.50 -48.54
C LYS A 10 12.56 -6.50 -47.55
N ASN A 11 13.88 -6.67 -47.53
CA ASN A 11 14.56 -7.57 -46.59
C ASN A 11 14.84 -6.96 -45.21
N LEU A 12 14.77 -5.64 -45.06
CA LEU A 12 14.87 -4.98 -43.75
C LEU A 12 13.54 -4.86 -43.01
N VAL A 13 12.41 -4.92 -43.73
CA VAL A 13 11.06 -4.89 -43.14
C VAL A 13 10.60 -6.27 -42.64
N GLY A 14 11.19 -7.36 -43.15
CA GLY A 14 10.82 -8.74 -42.79
C GLY A 14 11.37 -9.28 -41.46
N ARG A 15 12.19 -8.52 -40.72
CA ARG A 15 12.89 -9.01 -39.52
C ARG A 15 12.46 -8.36 -38.20
N ALA A 16 11.39 -7.55 -38.22
CA ALA A 16 10.85 -6.83 -37.06
C ALA A 16 9.58 -7.47 -36.45
N SER A 17 9.33 -8.76 -36.68
CA SER A 17 8.20 -9.50 -36.08
C SER A 17 8.66 -10.48 -34.99
N SER A 18 9.60 -10.07 -34.14
CA SER A 18 9.91 -10.80 -32.90
C SER A 18 8.99 -10.32 -31.77
N SER A 19 7.85 -11.02 -31.66
CA SER A 19 7.16 -11.39 -30.42
C SER A 19 7.02 -10.30 -29.33
N PRO A 20 5.80 -9.80 -29.04
CA PRO A 20 5.58 -9.06 -27.80
C PRO A 20 5.82 -10.04 -26.65
N ARG A 21 6.98 -9.92 -25.98
CA ARG A 21 7.23 -10.60 -24.71
C ARG A 21 6.25 -10.02 -23.71
N HIS A 22 5.08 -10.65 -23.67
CA HIS A 22 4.12 -10.59 -22.61
C HIS A 22 4.91 -10.66 -21.31
N ILE A 23 4.92 -9.54 -20.59
CA ILE A 23 5.34 -9.49 -19.21
C ILE A 23 4.63 -10.67 -18.56
N ARG A 24 5.39 -11.57 -17.96
CA ARG A 24 4.82 -12.67 -17.17
C ARG A 24 3.98 -11.99 -16.10
N SER A 25 2.67 -11.88 -16.37
CA SER A 25 1.67 -11.91 -15.33
C SER A 25 2.13 -13.01 -14.40
N PHE A 26 2.37 -12.65 -13.15
CA PHE A 26 2.31 -13.60 -12.08
C PHE A 26 1.13 -14.51 -12.40
N ASP A 27 1.41 -15.80 -12.66
CA ASP A 27 0.37 -16.81 -12.78
C ASP A 27 -0.35 -16.82 -11.43
N VAL A 28 -1.35 -15.97 -11.32
CA VAL A 28 -2.42 -16.06 -10.35
C VAL A 28 -3.03 -17.40 -10.68
N PHE A 29 -2.65 -18.40 -9.89
CA PHE A 29 -3.27 -19.71 -9.91
C PHE A 29 -4.78 -19.50 -9.72
N GLN A 30 -5.52 -19.51 -10.83
CA GLN A 30 -6.97 -19.49 -10.85
C GLN A 30 -7.39 -20.94 -10.56
N PRO A 31 -7.89 -21.27 -9.35
CA PRO A 31 -8.35 -22.62 -9.12
C PRO A 31 -9.56 -22.90 -10.03
N PRO A 32 -9.71 -24.14 -10.53
CA PRO A 32 -10.84 -24.51 -11.35
C PRO A 32 -12.14 -24.28 -10.56
N ILE A 33 -13.11 -23.62 -11.19
CA ILE A 33 -14.46 -23.40 -10.62
C ILE A 33 -15.16 -24.76 -10.61
N SER A 34 -14.98 -25.50 -9.52
CA SER A 34 -15.70 -26.75 -9.27
C SER A 34 -16.88 -26.51 -8.33
N LYS A 35 -18.04 -26.99 -8.78
CA LYS A 35 -19.37 -26.78 -8.21
C LYS A 35 -19.47 -27.27 -6.77
N GLY A 36 -20.10 -26.45 -5.92
CA GLY A 36 -20.78 -26.85 -4.68
C GLY A 36 -19.90 -27.52 -3.62
N SER A 37 -19.22 -26.73 -2.78
CA SER A 37 -18.81 -27.23 -1.46
C SER A 37 -18.44 -26.07 -0.54
N LEU A 38 -19.01 -26.05 0.66
CA LEU A 38 -18.58 -25.21 1.79
C LEU A 38 -17.04 -25.31 1.99
N ASN A 39 -16.45 -26.47 1.63
CA ASN A 39 -15.01 -26.73 1.69
C ASN A 39 -14.19 -25.95 0.65
N GLY A 40 -14.78 -25.56 -0.49
CA GLY A 40 -14.11 -24.70 -1.47
C GLY A 40 -14.01 -23.25 -1.00
N PHE A 41 -15.07 -22.75 -0.37
CA PHE A 41 -15.06 -21.43 0.29
C PHE A 41 -14.11 -21.43 1.49
N LEU A 42 -14.17 -22.45 2.35
CA LEU A 42 -13.26 -22.59 3.49
C LEU A 42 -11.80 -22.74 3.05
N CYS A 43 -11.51 -23.47 1.96
CA CYS A 43 -10.15 -23.62 1.43
C CYS A 43 -9.66 -22.34 0.75
N SER A 44 -10.55 -21.58 0.09
CA SER A 44 -10.21 -20.27 -0.47
C SER A 44 -9.97 -19.23 0.63
N VAL A 45 -10.83 -19.21 1.66
CA VAL A 45 -10.65 -18.39 2.87
C VAL A 45 -9.38 -18.80 3.61
N HIS A 46 -9.08 -20.10 3.75
CA HIS A 46 -7.87 -20.59 4.39
C HIS A 46 -6.61 -20.29 3.56
N THR A 47 -6.68 -20.33 2.23
CA THR A 47 -5.57 -19.95 1.36
C THR A 47 -5.31 -18.45 1.41
N VAL A 48 -6.37 -17.64 1.41
CA VAL A 48 -6.27 -16.20 1.62
C VAL A 48 -5.82 -15.90 3.05
N LEU A 49 -6.19 -16.68 4.07
CA LEU A 49 -5.69 -16.51 5.43
C LEU A 49 -4.22 -16.93 5.54
N PHE A 50 -3.83 -18.16 5.22
CA PHE A 50 -2.54 -18.74 5.61
C PHE A 50 -1.40 -18.64 4.59
N LYS A 51 -1.62 -18.15 3.36
CA LYS A 51 -0.57 -18.13 2.32
C LYS A 51 0.43 -16.97 2.44
N ALA A 52 0.12 -15.90 3.17
CA ALA A 52 1.08 -14.81 3.39
C ALA A 52 1.94 -15.10 4.63
N LYS A 53 3.26 -14.92 4.53
CA LYS A 53 4.22 -15.15 5.64
C LYS A 53 3.85 -14.39 6.93
N ILE A 54 3.16 -13.26 6.80
CA ILE A 54 2.70 -12.44 7.92
C ILE A 54 1.53 -13.06 8.69
N ASN A 55 0.83 -14.06 8.16
CA ASN A 55 -0.31 -14.67 8.84
C ASN A 55 0.10 -15.49 10.07
N ILE A 56 1.40 -15.79 10.20
CA ILE A 56 1.97 -16.33 11.43
C ILE A 56 1.77 -15.39 12.63
N LEU A 57 1.51 -14.11 12.37
CA LEU A 57 1.29 -13.07 13.35
C LEU A 57 -0.18 -12.97 13.79
N MET A 58 -1.11 -13.61 13.07
CA MET A 58 -2.53 -13.62 13.39
C MET A 58 -2.88 -14.13 14.81
N PRO A 59 -2.23 -15.16 15.40
CA PRO A 59 -2.51 -15.56 16.77
C PRO A 59 -2.13 -14.51 17.83
N PHE A 60 -1.35 -13.48 17.49
CA PHE A 60 -1.04 -12.40 18.44
C PHE A 60 -2.26 -11.55 18.80
N GLY A 61 -3.27 -11.46 17.95
CA GLY A 61 -4.54 -10.79 18.25
C GLY A 61 -5.26 -11.41 19.46
N PRO A 62 -5.68 -12.70 19.40
CA PRO A 62 -6.30 -13.37 20.55
C PRO A 62 -5.34 -13.50 21.73
N MET A 63 -4.03 -13.62 21.49
CA MET A 63 -3.02 -13.58 22.56
C MET A 63 -3.03 -12.25 23.30
N ALA A 64 -3.19 -11.11 22.62
CA ALA A 64 -3.28 -9.80 23.26
C ALA A 64 -4.50 -9.68 24.18
N ILE A 65 -5.64 -10.26 23.77
CA ILE A 65 -6.86 -10.34 24.58
C ILE A 65 -6.61 -11.20 25.82
N LEU A 66 -6.03 -12.39 25.64
CA LEU A 66 -5.68 -13.28 26.74
C LEU A 66 -4.70 -12.60 27.73
N LEU A 67 -3.69 -11.92 27.20
CA LEU A 67 -2.69 -11.21 28.00
C LEU A 67 -3.30 -10.03 28.76
N HIS A 68 -4.31 -9.36 28.20
CA HIS A 68 -5.07 -8.32 28.89
C HIS A 68 -5.82 -8.85 30.12
N TYR A 69 -6.41 -10.05 30.01
CA TYR A 69 -7.10 -10.70 31.12
C TYR A 69 -6.14 -11.23 32.19
N LEU A 70 -4.97 -11.78 31.80
CA LEU A 70 -4.02 -12.34 32.76
C LEU A 70 -3.05 -11.31 33.37
N THR A 71 -2.71 -10.24 32.65
CA THR A 71 -1.58 -9.38 32.99
C THR A 71 -1.99 -7.91 33.08
N ARG A 72 -1.85 -7.32 34.27
CA ARG A 72 -2.05 -5.86 34.51
C ARG A 72 -0.94 -4.98 33.89
N LYS A 73 -0.10 -5.52 33.00
CA LYS A 73 1.01 -4.79 32.36
C LYS A 73 0.58 -4.23 31.01
N HIS A 74 0.14 -2.98 31.01
CA HIS A 74 -0.38 -2.27 29.83
C HIS A 74 0.59 -2.23 28.63
N GLY A 75 1.91 -2.19 28.85
CA GLY A 75 2.90 -2.13 27.78
C GLY A 75 2.94 -3.38 26.89
N TRP A 76 2.88 -4.57 27.49
CA TRP A 76 2.92 -5.83 26.71
C TRP A 76 1.62 -6.03 25.92
N VAL A 77 0.47 -5.68 26.51
CA VAL A 77 -0.82 -5.72 25.82
C VAL A 77 -0.84 -4.79 24.62
N PHE A 78 -0.22 -3.61 24.73
CA PHE A 78 -0.09 -2.67 23.62
C PHE A 78 0.75 -3.25 22.47
N VAL A 79 1.95 -3.78 22.76
CA VAL A 79 2.82 -4.36 21.74
C VAL A 79 2.18 -5.58 21.07
N CYS A 80 1.59 -6.49 21.85
CA CYS A 80 0.88 -7.64 21.30
C CYS A 80 -0.32 -7.22 20.44
N SER A 81 -1.06 -6.18 20.84
CA SER A 81 -2.16 -5.62 20.04
C SER A 81 -1.66 -5.04 18.71
N LEU A 82 -0.55 -4.27 18.72
CA LEU A 82 0.04 -3.72 17.49
C LEU A 82 0.44 -4.82 16.52
N ILE A 83 1.13 -5.84 17.03
CA ILE A 83 1.56 -7.03 16.28
C ILE A 83 0.33 -7.80 15.73
N GLY A 84 -0.74 -7.91 16.51
CA GLY A 84 -1.98 -8.56 16.09
C GLY A 84 -2.76 -7.79 15.01
N ILE A 85 -2.66 -6.46 14.98
CA ILE A 85 -3.30 -5.61 13.96
C ILE A 85 -2.57 -5.70 12.62
N THR A 86 -1.24 -5.85 12.61
CA THR A 86 -0.44 -5.93 11.38
C THR A 86 -0.96 -6.93 10.33
N PRO A 87 -1.22 -8.22 10.65
CA PRO A 87 -1.75 -9.18 9.68
C PRO A 87 -3.18 -8.85 9.24
N LEU A 88 -4.00 -8.26 10.12
CA LEU A 88 -5.35 -7.83 9.77
C LEU A 88 -5.34 -6.67 8.77
N ALA A 89 -4.41 -5.73 8.95
CA ALA A 89 -4.23 -4.58 8.07
C ALA A 89 -3.84 -5.00 6.65
N GLU A 90 -2.88 -5.92 6.51
CA GLU A 90 -2.49 -6.44 5.20
C GLU A 90 -3.64 -7.21 4.54
N ARG A 91 -4.39 -8.00 5.30
CA ARG A 91 -5.53 -8.78 4.77
C ARG A 91 -6.62 -7.86 4.25
N LEU A 92 -6.90 -6.78 4.97
CA LEU A 92 -7.84 -5.75 4.53
C LEU A 92 -7.35 -5.10 3.23
N GLY A 93 -6.09 -4.67 3.17
CA GLY A 93 -5.50 -4.09 1.97
C GLY A 93 -5.53 -5.03 0.76
N TYR A 94 -5.17 -6.30 0.95
CA TYR A 94 -5.27 -7.33 -0.10
C TYR A 94 -6.71 -7.49 -0.59
N ALA A 95 -7.68 -7.59 0.32
CA ALA A 95 -9.09 -7.70 -0.04
C ALA A 95 -9.58 -6.47 -0.81
N THR A 96 -9.17 -5.26 -0.41
CA THR A 96 -9.48 -4.02 -1.11
C THR A 96 -8.87 -3.98 -2.51
N GLU A 97 -7.61 -4.39 -2.67
CA GLU A 97 -6.96 -4.45 -3.98
C GLU A 97 -7.72 -5.39 -4.92
N GLN A 98 -8.05 -6.59 -4.44
CA GLN A 98 -8.84 -7.55 -5.21
C GLN A 98 -10.21 -6.96 -5.59
N LEU A 99 -10.92 -6.36 -4.64
CA LEU A 99 -12.21 -5.74 -4.91
C LEU A 99 -12.11 -4.59 -5.92
N SER A 100 -11.06 -3.78 -5.84
CA SER A 100 -10.82 -2.65 -6.74
C SER A 100 -10.67 -3.10 -8.19
N HIS A 101 -10.02 -4.25 -8.44
CA HIS A 101 -9.88 -4.83 -9.77
C HIS A 101 -11.23 -5.27 -10.38
N PHE A 102 -12.21 -5.69 -9.57
CA PHE A 102 -13.52 -6.12 -10.05
C PHE A 102 -14.53 -4.98 -10.23
N THR A 103 -14.29 -3.80 -9.65
CA THR A 103 -15.27 -2.70 -9.60
C THR A 103 -15.04 -1.61 -10.66
N GLY A 104 -13.99 -1.75 -11.47
CA GLY A 104 -13.61 -0.82 -12.54
C GLY A 104 -12.72 0.35 -12.08
N PRO A 105 -12.06 1.09 -13.00
CA PRO A 105 -10.96 2.00 -12.65
C PRO A 105 -11.33 3.12 -11.66
N THR A 106 -12.47 3.79 -11.86
CA THR A 106 -12.87 4.94 -11.02
C THR A 106 -13.28 4.50 -9.61
N VAL A 107 -14.17 3.52 -9.51
CA VAL A 107 -14.66 3.02 -8.22
C VAL A 107 -13.56 2.25 -7.50
N GLY A 108 -12.76 1.48 -8.23
CA GLY A 108 -11.58 0.80 -7.69
C GLY A 108 -10.55 1.75 -7.12
N GLY A 109 -10.25 2.85 -7.83
CA GLY A 109 -9.37 3.90 -7.31
C GLY A 109 -9.89 4.53 -6.01
N LEU A 110 -11.19 4.81 -5.93
CA LEU A 110 -11.82 5.33 -4.72
C LEU A 110 -11.78 4.32 -3.56
N LEU A 111 -12.04 3.04 -3.84
CA LEU A 111 -11.95 1.96 -2.86
C LEU A 111 -10.53 1.81 -2.31
N ASN A 112 -9.50 1.85 -3.17
CA ASN A 112 -8.12 1.73 -2.72
C ASN A 112 -7.69 2.95 -1.90
N ALA A 113 -8.06 4.17 -2.31
CA ALA A 113 -7.75 5.38 -1.55
C ALA A 113 -8.36 5.38 -0.13
N THR A 114 -9.57 4.84 0.00
CA THR A 114 -10.31 4.81 1.28
C THR A 114 -9.98 3.58 2.11
N PHE A 115 -10.26 2.38 1.59
CA PHE A 115 -10.08 1.13 2.32
C PHE A 115 -8.64 0.62 2.34
N GLY A 116 -7.79 1.00 1.38
CA GLY A 116 -6.36 0.67 1.40
C GLY A 116 -5.63 1.31 2.59
N ASN A 117 -6.14 2.44 3.10
CA ASN A 117 -5.65 3.12 4.31
C ASN A 117 -6.62 3.00 5.50
N ALA A 118 -7.62 2.10 5.44
CA ALA A 118 -8.69 2.04 6.44
C ALA A 118 -8.16 1.74 7.85
N THR A 119 -7.13 0.90 8.00
CA THR A 119 -6.57 0.61 9.33
C THR A 119 -6.03 1.86 10.00
N GLU A 120 -5.31 2.71 9.27
CA GLU A 120 -4.79 3.97 9.80
C GLU A 120 -5.92 4.94 10.16
N MET A 121 -6.94 5.03 9.30
CA MET A 121 -8.12 5.86 9.54
C MET A 121 -8.90 5.41 10.78
N ILE A 122 -9.14 4.10 10.95
CA ILE A 122 -9.87 3.54 12.10
C ILE A 122 -9.15 3.85 13.40
N ILE A 123 -7.83 3.62 13.46
CA ILE A 123 -7.01 3.91 14.64
C ILE A 123 -7.02 5.41 14.94
N SER A 124 -6.91 6.25 13.91
CA SER A 124 -6.94 7.70 14.05
C SER A 124 -8.28 8.21 14.58
N ILE A 125 -9.41 7.72 14.06
CA ILE A 125 -10.75 8.07 14.55
C ILE A 125 -10.93 7.62 16.00
N TYR A 126 -10.50 6.42 16.35
CA TYR A 126 -10.56 5.94 17.73
C TYR A 126 -9.73 6.81 18.66
N ALA A 127 -8.52 7.21 18.25
CA ALA A 127 -7.67 8.11 19.02
C ALA A 127 -8.28 9.50 19.18
N LEU A 128 -8.87 10.07 18.11
CA LEU A 128 -9.59 11.34 18.15
C LEU A 128 -10.77 11.30 19.12
N LYS A 129 -11.57 10.23 19.11
CA LYS A 129 -12.69 10.05 20.05
C LYS A 129 -12.25 10.05 21.52
N ASN A 130 -11.01 9.65 21.79
CA ASN A 130 -10.41 9.65 23.13
C ASN A 130 -9.60 10.94 23.41
N GLY A 131 -9.69 11.97 22.56
CA GLY A 131 -8.98 13.24 22.75
C GLY A 131 -7.47 13.17 22.48
N MET A 132 -6.97 12.08 21.89
CA MET A 132 -5.54 11.86 21.64
C MET A 132 -5.06 12.54 20.35
N ILE A 133 -5.32 13.85 20.21
CA ILE A 133 -5.02 14.61 18.98
C ILE A 133 -3.53 14.54 18.62
N ARG A 134 -2.65 14.66 19.62
CA ARG A 134 -1.20 14.60 19.41
C ARG A 134 -0.76 13.27 18.79
N VAL A 135 -1.34 12.15 19.24
CA VAL A 135 -1.02 10.82 18.71
C VAL A 135 -1.42 10.72 17.24
N VAL A 136 -2.59 11.27 16.88
CA VAL A 136 -3.10 11.28 15.50
C VAL A 136 -2.22 12.13 14.58
N GLN A 137 -1.83 13.32 15.02
CA GLN A 137 -0.93 14.18 14.25
C GLN A 137 0.42 13.50 14.01
N GLN A 138 0.99 12.88 15.05
CA GLN A 138 2.25 12.14 14.96
C GLN A 138 2.13 10.91 14.06
N SER A 139 1.02 10.18 14.11
CA SER A 139 0.81 9.00 13.26
C SER A 139 0.64 9.37 11.79
N LEU A 140 -0.07 10.46 11.48
CA LEU A 140 -0.23 10.94 10.10
C LEU A 140 1.10 11.37 9.49
N LEU A 141 1.90 12.18 10.21
CA LEU A 141 3.26 12.54 9.77
C LEU A 141 4.16 11.31 9.66
N GLY A 142 4.05 10.39 10.62
CA GLY A 142 4.78 9.11 10.62
C GLY A 142 4.45 8.24 9.40
N SER A 143 3.19 8.17 8.98
CA SER A 143 2.75 7.41 7.79
C SER A 143 3.36 7.97 6.50
N ILE A 144 3.33 9.30 6.33
CA ILE A 144 3.96 9.97 5.18
C ILE A 144 5.47 9.68 5.15
N LEU A 145 6.18 9.90 6.27
CA LEU A 145 7.62 9.65 6.35
C LEU A 145 7.98 8.17 6.17
N SER A 146 7.17 7.26 6.73
CA SER A 146 7.36 5.83 6.58
C SER A 146 7.27 5.42 5.11
N ASN A 147 6.25 5.89 4.38
CA ASN A 147 6.09 5.54 2.97
C ASN A 147 7.20 6.15 2.09
N MET A 148 7.61 7.39 2.38
CA MET A 148 8.62 8.13 1.59
C MET A 148 10.06 7.69 1.84
N LEU A 149 10.42 7.40 3.09
CA LEU A 149 11.80 7.08 3.47
C LEU A 149 11.98 5.60 3.79
N LEU A 150 11.14 5.06 4.70
CA LEU A 150 11.36 3.72 5.22
C LEU A 150 11.01 2.65 4.17
N VAL A 151 9.78 2.68 3.65
CA VAL A 151 9.30 1.71 2.66
C VAL A 151 10.09 1.84 1.36
N LEU A 152 10.23 3.07 0.84
CA LEU A 152 11.01 3.32 -0.37
C LEU A 152 12.49 2.95 -0.20
N GLY A 153 13.11 3.32 0.92
CA GLY A 153 14.50 2.98 1.23
C GLY A 153 14.72 1.48 1.37
N CYS A 154 13.84 0.77 2.06
CA CYS A 154 13.86 -0.69 2.14
C CYS A 154 13.66 -1.34 0.76
N ALA A 155 12.81 -0.79 -0.09
CA ALA A 155 12.59 -1.30 -1.44
C ALA A 155 13.84 -1.14 -2.32
N PHE A 156 14.54 0.00 -2.24
CA PHE A 156 15.82 0.21 -2.93
C PHE A 156 16.94 -0.65 -2.34
N PHE A 157 16.99 -0.80 -1.02
CA PHE A 157 18.00 -1.61 -0.35
C PHE A 157 17.84 -3.10 -0.69
N ALA A 158 16.64 -3.66 -0.49
CA ALA A 158 16.34 -5.05 -0.83
C ALA A 158 16.43 -5.29 -2.35
N GLY A 159 15.91 -4.36 -3.14
CA GLY A 159 16.00 -4.38 -4.59
C GLY A 159 17.43 -4.40 -5.10
N GLY A 160 18.30 -3.56 -4.52
CA GLY A 160 19.72 -3.47 -4.82
C GLY A 160 20.52 -4.70 -4.39
N ILE A 161 20.18 -5.33 -3.27
CA ILE A 161 20.79 -6.62 -2.86
C ILE A 161 20.39 -7.74 -3.81
N VAL A 162 19.09 -7.89 -4.11
CA VAL A 162 18.59 -8.97 -4.97
C VAL A 162 19.03 -8.80 -6.43
N HIS A 163 19.04 -7.56 -6.92
CA HIS A 163 19.37 -7.22 -8.30
C HIS A 163 20.71 -6.50 -8.44
N TYR A 164 21.72 -6.84 -7.62
CA TYR A 164 23.01 -6.15 -7.56
C TYR A 164 23.75 -5.99 -8.91
N ARG A 165 23.41 -6.81 -9.92
CA ARG A 165 23.99 -6.74 -11.27
C ARG A 165 23.21 -5.84 -12.25
N LYS A 166 22.04 -5.33 -11.87
CA LYS A 166 21.13 -4.59 -12.76
C LYS A 166 20.62 -3.32 -12.08
N VAL A 167 20.56 -2.23 -12.84
CA VAL A 167 19.91 -1.00 -12.40
C VAL A 167 18.40 -1.20 -12.40
N GLN A 168 17.73 -0.83 -11.31
CA GLN A 168 16.26 -0.86 -11.24
C GLN A 168 15.69 0.28 -12.10
N VAL A 169 14.89 -0.07 -13.10
CA VAL A 169 14.28 0.90 -14.02
C VAL A 169 12.84 1.18 -13.58
N PHE A 170 12.48 2.45 -13.52
CA PHE A 170 11.14 2.93 -13.18
C PHE A 170 10.64 3.90 -14.26
N ASP A 171 9.33 4.05 -14.37
CA ASP A 171 8.74 5.07 -15.24
C ASP A 171 9.08 6.46 -14.68
N LYS A 172 9.92 7.20 -15.42
CA LYS A 172 10.37 8.54 -15.04
C LYS A 172 9.21 9.54 -15.01
N ALA A 173 8.27 9.46 -15.96
CA ALA A 173 7.15 10.39 -16.03
C ALA A 173 6.21 10.19 -14.83
N ALA A 174 5.85 8.94 -14.54
CA ALA A 174 5.02 8.61 -13.38
C ALA A 174 5.70 8.99 -12.06
N ALA A 175 7.01 8.75 -11.92
CA ALA A 175 7.75 9.11 -10.72
C ALA A 175 7.79 10.63 -10.49
N VAL A 176 7.99 11.43 -11.53
CA VAL A 176 7.99 12.90 -11.45
C VAL A 176 6.61 13.44 -11.06
N VAL A 177 5.54 12.92 -11.67
CA VAL A 177 4.17 13.33 -11.32
C VAL A 177 3.84 12.97 -9.87
N ASN A 178 4.11 11.72 -9.45
CA ASN A 178 3.78 11.26 -8.09
C ASN A 178 4.59 11.99 -7.01
N SER A 179 5.88 12.22 -7.24
CA SER A 179 6.71 12.99 -6.31
C SER A 179 6.32 14.46 -6.26
N GLY A 180 5.92 15.06 -7.39
CA GLY A 180 5.39 16.41 -7.45
C GLY A 180 4.07 16.57 -6.68
N LEU A 181 3.12 15.66 -6.87
CA LEU A 181 1.85 15.64 -6.12
C LEU A 181 2.07 15.48 -4.61
N LEU A 182 3.00 14.61 -4.23
CA LEU A 182 3.36 14.38 -2.83
C LEU A 182 4.01 15.61 -2.19
N LEU A 183 4.92 16.28 -2.91
CA LEU A 183 5.50 17.55 -2.45
C LEU A 183 4.41 18.61 -2.25
N MET A 184 3.50 18.76 -3.22
CA MET A 184 2.38 19.70 -3.10
C MET A 184 1.48 19.39 -1.90
N ALA A 185 1.17 18.11 -1.66
CA ALA A 185 0.38 17.69 -0.51
C ALA A 185 1.08 18.01 0.82
N VAL A 186 2.37 17.70 0.94
CA VAL A 186 3.16 17.99 2.15
C VAL A 186 3.27 19.48 2.40
N MET A 187 3.52 20.29 1.36
CA MET A 187 3.55 21.75 1.48
C MET A 187 2.21 22.32 1.94
N GLY A 188 1.10 21.80 1.40
CA GLY A 188 -0.26 22.17 1.84
C GLY A 188 -0.51 21.85 3.32
N LEU A 189 -0.03 20.70 3.82
CA LEU A 189 -0.12 20.33 5.24
C LEU A 189 0.84 21.14 6.12
N MET A 190 2.02 21.52 5.61
CA MET A 190 2.99 22.33 6.36
C MET A 190 2.55 23.78 6.51
N PHE A 191 1.83 24.33 5.53
CA PHE A 191 1.38 25.73 5.55
C PHE A 191 0.70 26.15 6.88
N PRO A 192 -0.36 25.47 7.36
CA PRO A 192 -0.97 25.80 8.65
C PRO A 192 -0.03 25.54 9.85
N ALA A 193 0.84 24.53 9.78
CA ALA A 193 1.79 24.22 10.85
C ALA A 193 2.85 25.31 11.02
N VAL A 194 3.35 25.87 9.91
CA VAL A 194 4.31 26.98 9.92
C VAL A 194 3.66 28.25 10.47
N LEU A 195 2.46 28.60 10.02
CA LEU A 195 1.74 29.78 10.52
C LEU A 195 1.50 29.74 12.03
N HIS A 196 1.12 28.57 12.55
CA HIS A 196 0.96 28.36 13.98
C HIS A 196 2.30 28.47 14.72
N PHE A 197 3.39 27.95 14.14
CA PHE A 197 4.73 28.06 14.74
C PHE A 197 5.26 29.50 14.77
N THR A 198 5.04 30.28 13.71
CA THR A 198 5.46 31.70 13.62
C THR A 198 4.50 32.65 14.33
N ARG A 199 3.41 32.14 14.93
CA ARG A 199 2.32 32.93 15.56
C ARG A 199 1.73 34.00 14.66
N SER A 200 1.78 33.79 13.34
CA SER A 200 1.12 34.63 12.35
C SER A 200 -0.31 34.16 12.07
N GLU A 201 -0.88 33.39 12.99
CA GLU A 201 -2.30 33.05 12.99
C GLU A 201 -3.14 34.32 13.22
N VAL A 202 -4.17 34.51 12.40
CA VAL A 202 -5.15 35.57 12.59
C VAL A 202 -5.93 35.22 13.87
N GLN A 203 -5.55 35.86 14.99
CA GLN A 203 -6.31 35.82 16.23
C GLN A 203 -7.72 36.35 15.95
N TYR A 204 -8.67 35.44 15.71
CA TYR A 204 -10.07 35.80 15.69
C TYR A 204 -10.43 36.20 17.12
N GLY A 205 -10.59 37.51 17.32
CA GLY A 205 -10.87 38.12 18.62
C GLY A 205 -12.03 37.40 19.31
N ASN A 206 -11.81 37.05 20.58
CA ASN A 206 -12.86 36.58 21.47
C ASN A 206 -13.90 37.69 21.64
N PRO A 207 -15.16 37.54 21.19
CA PRO A 207 -16.22 38.44 21.61
C PRO A 207 -16.59 38.04 23.05
N ARG A 208 -15.98 38.73 24.01
CA ARG A 208 -16.59 38.87 25.34
C ARG A 208 -17.65 39.95 25.29
#